data_AF-A0A368TI91-F1
#
_entry.id   AF-A0A368TI91-F1
#
_cell.length_a   1.000
_cell.length_b   1.000
_cell.length_c   1.000
_cell.angle_alpha   90.00
_cell.angle_beta   90.00
_cell.angle_gamma   90.00
#
_symmetry.space_group_name_H-M   'P 1'
#
loop_
_entity.id
_entity.type
_entity.pdbx_description
1 polymer ?
#
loop_
_entity_poly.entity_id
_entity_poly.type
_entity_poly.pdbx_seq_one_letter_code
_entity_poly.pdbx_strand_id
1 'polypeptide(L)'
;MRGGIASGDGESGSLQLFKFSFPTKESAEKTLIIQIECNLNMPYSELKDRTPYEDVVLNKSATNFFNAFPVVKNAPVFKDYQRILSLTEKEFAYKSVYSKTGGVLNIFNPKIRESMDSDLKTLFSRCEEEKEAIRLWKYRPSELWSDLPPKLVWAGGGNIERELFLDFSQYLTRMVRRKEFDTRGDALITPIRNLREWQLQPNKICSGMAPIAAIIKEREEIYERKSAFLKENHIECDFV
;
A
#
# COMPACT_ATOMS: atom_id res chain seq x y z
N MET A 1 -32.90 -20.27 -34.22
CA MET A 1 -33.56 -19.00 -34.58
C MET A 1 -32.95 -17.92 -33.69
N ARG A 2 -32.06 -17.06 -34.23
CA ARG A 2 -32.32 -15.63 -34.54
C ARG A 2 -33.03 -14.94 -33.36
N GLY A 3 -32.32 -14.21 -32.49
CA GLY A 3 -31.83 -12.83 -32.67
C GLY A 3 -32.28 -12.05 -31.41
N GLY A 4 -31.62 -11.03 -30.89
CA GLY A 4 -30.54 -10.23 -31.44
C GLY A 4 -29.80 -9.43 -30.37
N ILE A 5 -28.90 -8.61 -30.87
CA ILE A 5 -28.01 -7.69 -30.17
C ILE A 5 -28.75 -6.37 -29.94
N ALA A 6 -28.67 -5.85 -28.72
CA ALA A 6 -28.78 -4.42 -28.38
C ALA A 6 -27.83 -4.22 -27.18
N SER A 7 -26.59 -3.78 -27.38
CA SER A 7 -26.13 -2.38 -27.50
C SER A 7 -26.46 -1.52 -26.28
N GLY A 8 -25.44 -1.31 -25.45
CA GLY A 8 -25.15 -0.07 -24.74
C GLY A 8 -26.11 0.35 -23.65
N ASP A 9 -25.74 0.09 -22.40
CA ASP A 9 -26.05 0.98 -21.29
C ASP A 9 -24.92 0.91 -20.27
N GLY A 10 -24.49 2.08 -19.80
CA GLY A 10 -23.27 2.29 -19.03
C GLY A 10 -23.17 1.34 -17.86
N GLU A 11 -22.03 0.66 -17.75
CA GLU A 11 -21.66 -0.07 -16.54
C GLU A 11 -21.61 0.94 -15.39
N SER A 12 -22.72 1.05 -14.67
CA SER A 12 -22.70 1.54 -13.30
C SER A 12 -21.81 0.55 -12.55
N GLY A 13 -20.53 0.88 -12.40
CA GLY A 13 -19.61 0.11 -11.59
C GLY A 13 -20.15 0.10 -10.17
N SER A 14 -20.91 -0.95 -9.82
CA SER A 14 -21.29 -1.16 -8.44
C SER A 14 -19.99 -1.47 -7.71
N LEU A 15 -19.63 -0.65 -6.72
CA LEU A 15 -18.58 -0.96 -5.78
C LEU A 15 -19.00 -2.24 -5.06
N GLN A 16 -18.58 -3.40 -5.58
CA GLN A 16 -18.83 -4.68 -4.95
C GLN A 16 -18.17 -4.67 -3.58
N LEU A 17 -19.00 -4.60 -2.54
CA LEU A 17 -18.55 -4.73 -1.15
C LEU A 17 -18.16 -6.18 -0.90
N PHE A 18 -16.87 -6.48 -1.12
CA PHE A 18 -16.31 -7.77 -0.72
C PHE A 18 -16.37 -7.90 0.82
N LYS A 19 -17.03 -8.95 1.32
CA LYS A 19 -17.03 -9.30 2.75
C LYS A 19 -15.83 -10.22 3.03
N PHE A 20 -14.77 -9.64 3.56
CA PHE A 20 -13.57 -10.39 4.00
C PHE A 20 -13.58 -10.65 5.50
N SER A 21 -12.97 -11.76 5.92
CA SER A 21 -12.80 -12.10 7.33
C SER A 21 -11.38 -11.78 7.79
N PHE A 22 -11.24 -10.73 8.60
CA PHE A 22 -9.99 -10.35 9.25
C PHE A 22 -10.07 -10.59 10.76
N PRO A 23 -8.94 -10.95 11.41
CA PRO A 23 -8.94 -11.34 12.83
C PRO A 23 -9.02 -10.16 13.79
N THR A 24 -8.74 -8.94 13.33
CA THR A 24 -8.79 -7.72 14.15
C THR A 24 -9.45 -6.58 13.40
N LYS A 25 -10.02 -5.63 14.18
CA LYS A 25 -10.53 -4.35 13.66
C LYS A 25 -9.43 -3.55 12.96
N GLU A 26 -8.22 -3.55 13.50
CA GLU A 26 -7.07 -2.83 12.91
C GLU A 26 -6.71 -3.37 11.52
N SER A 27 -6.67 -4.69 11.32
CA SER A 27 -6.45 -5.28 10.00
C SER A 27 -7.59 -4.98 9.03
N ALA A 28 -8.84 -4.95 9.51
CA ALA A 28 -9.97 -4.55 8.69
C ALA A 28 -9.87 -3.07 8.27
N GLU A 29 -9.45 -2.16 9.15
CA GLU A 29 -9.25 -0.74 8.83
C GLU A 29 -8.08 -0.53 7.85
N LYS A 30 -6.98 -1.29 8.00
CA LYS A 30 -5.83 -1.24 7.08
C LYS A 30 -6.20 -1.62 5.65
N THR A 31 -7.21 -2.46 5.45
CA THR A 31 -7.68 -2.89 4.12
C THR A 31 -7.97 -1.70 3.21
N LEU A 32 -8.71 -0.71 3.72
CA LEU A 32 -9.06 0.48 2.95
C LEU A 32 -7.82 1.31 2.66
N ILE A 33 -6.97 1.52 3.68
CA ILE A 33 -5.78 2.37 3.57
C ILE A 33 -4.80 1.78 2.55
N ILE A 34 -4.57 0.47 2.55
CA ILE A 34 -3.71 -0.22 1.57
C ILE A 34 -4.20 0.02 0.16
N GLN A 35 -5.51 -0.09 -0.08
CA GLN A 35 -6.08 0.14 -1.41
C GLN A 35 -5.89 1.59 -1.86
N ILE A 36 -6.07 2.55 -0.95
CA ILE A 36 -5.83 3.97 -1.25
C ILE A 36 -4.35 4.16 -1.58
N GLU A 37 -3.43 3.69 -0.73
CA GLU A 37 -1.98 3.77 -0.96
C GLU A 37 -1.58 3.19 -2.31
N CYS A 38 -2.15 2.06 -2.71
CA CYS A 38 -1.92 1.46 -4.02
C CYS A 38 -2.40 2.36 -5.16
N ASN A 39 -3.62 2.89 -5.07
CA ASN A 39 -4.19 3.76 -6.10
C ASN A 39 -3.41 5.08 -6.24
N LEU A 40 -2.76 5.57 -5.18
CA LEU A 40 -1.91 6.77 -5.26
C LEU A 40 -0.71 6.63 -6.19
N ASN A 41 -0.29 5.40 -6.46
CA ASN A 41 0.92 5.09 -7.23
C ASN A 41 0.59 4.57 -8.64
N MET A 42 -0.68 4.52 -9.02
CA MET A 42 -1.11 4.11 -10.34
C MET A 42 -1.25 5.33 -11.27
N PRO A 43 -0.72 5.29 -12.50
CA PRO A 43 -0.94 6.36 -13.47
C PRO A 43 -2.38 6.35 -13.98
N TYR A 44 -2.94 7.54 -14.22
CA TYR A 44 -4.27 7.70 -14.80
C TYR A 44 -4.24 8.64 -16.01
N SER A 45 -4.95 8.26 -17.07
CA SER A 45 -5.06 9.07 -18.29
C SER A 45 -5.66 10.45 -18.04
N GLU A 46 -6.64 10.52 -17.12
CA GLU A 46 -7.32 11.73 -16.67
C GLU A 46 -6.38 12.71 -15.96
N LEU A 47 -5.23 12.21 -15.48
CA LEU A 47 -4.16 12.99 -14.86
C LEU A 47 -2.93 13.13 -15.78
N LYS A 48 -3.10 12.93 -17.10
CA LYS A 48 -2.02 12.97 -18.10
C LYS A 48 -0.93 11.95 -17.79
N ASP A 49 -1.34 10.72 -17.49
CA ASP A 49 -0.50 9.58 -17.12
C ASP A 49 0.35 9.77 -15.85
N ARG A 50 0.05 10.83 -15.08
CA ARG A 50 0.58 11.00 -13.73
C ARG A 50 -0.15 10.13 -12.73
N THR A 51 0.53 9.79 -11.65
CA THR A 51 -0.09 9.21 -10.47
C THR A 51 -0.78 10.29 -9.63
N PRO A 52 -1.79 9.95 -8.80
CA PRO A 52 -2.37 10.89 -7.86
C PRO A 52 -1.32 11.50 -6.92
N TYR A 53 -0.31 10.72 -6.51
CA TYR A 53 0.83 11.25 -5.75
C TYR A 53 1.54 12.38 -6.48
N GLU A 54 1.97 12.14 -7.72
CA GLU A 54 2.68 13.13 -8.54
C GLU A 54 1.82 14.37 -8.80
N ASP A 55 0.55 14.18 -9.15
CA ASP A 55 -0.36 15.30 -9.43
C ASP A 55 -0.59 16.18 -8.19
N VAL A 56 -0.78 15.57 -7.02
CA VAL A 56 -0.90 16.31 -5.76
C VAL A 56 0.39 17.07 -5.44
N VAL A 57 1.56 16.47 -5.60
CA VAL A 57 2.84 17.12 -5.31
C VAL A 57 3.06 18.33 -6.23
N LEU A 58 2.77 18.20 -7.53
CA LEU A 58 2.90 19.30 -8.49
C LEU A 58 1.92 20.45 -8.20
N ASN A 59 0.66 20.13 -7.98
CA ASN A 59 -0.41 21.13 -7.86
C ASN A 59 -0.62 21.61 -6.41
N LYS A 60 0.09 21.00 -5.45
CA LYS A 60 -0.07 21.21 -4.00
C LYS A 60 -1.53 21.05 -3.54
N SER A 61 -2.28 20.19 -4.23
CA SER A 61 -3.73 20.02 -4.03
C SER A 61 -4.24 18.72 -4.64
N ALA A 62 -5.21 18.11 -3.97
CA ALA A 62 -5.95 16.93 -4.45
C ALA A 62 -7.16 17.27 -5.34
N THR A 63 -7.38 18.55 -5.65
CA THR A 63 -8.56 19.00 -6.42
C THR A 63 -8.66 18.33 -7.79
N ASN A 64 -7.56 18.23 -8.52
CA ASN A 64 -7.53 17.60 -9.85
C ASN A 64 -7.94 16.13 -9.77
N PHE A 65 -7.37 15.36 -8.83
CA PHE A 65 -7.74 13.97 -8.58
C PHE A 65 -9.24 13.84 -8.30
N PHE A 66 -9.78 14.62 -7.37
CA PHE A 66 -11.20 14.49 -7.03
C PHE A 66 -12.14 15.00 -8.13
N ASN A 67 -11.67 15.86 -9.03
CA ASN A 67 -12.43 16.27 -10.22
C ASN A 67 -12.42 15.19 -11.30
N ALA A 68 -11.31 14.48 -11.48
CA ALA A 68 -11.21 13.33 -12.37
C ALA A 68 -12.04 12.13 -11.87
N PHE A 69 -12.09 11.92 -10.54
CA PHE A 69 -12.78 10.79 -9.91
C PHE A 69 -13.90 11.25 -8.96
N PRO A 70 -14.99 11.86 -9.47
CA PRO A 70 -16.05 12.43 -8.63
C PRO A 70 -16.80 11.38 -7.80
N VAL A 71 -16.81 10.11 -8.23
CA VAL A 71 -17.38 8.99 -7.47
C VAL A 71 -16.74 8.87 -6.07
N VAL A 72 -15.44 9.18 -5.95
CA VAL A 72 -14.74 9.15 -4.67
C VAL A 72 -15.26 10.23 -3.71
N LYS A 73 -15.67 11.41 -4.20
CA LYS A 73 -16.24 12.49 -3.37
C LYS A 73 -17.53 12.05 -2.67
N ASN A 74 -18.31 11.19 -3.31
CA ASN A 74 -19.60 10.73 -2.81
C ASN A 74 -19.50 9.40 -2.05
N ALA A 75 -18.31 8.77 -2.03
CA ALA A 75 -18.11 7.48 -1.39
C ALA A 75 -17.86 7.64 0.13
N PRO A 76 -18.23 6.63 0.96
CA PRO A 76 -17.93 6.63 2.40
C PRO A 76 -16.43 6.78 2.73
N VAL A 77 -15.56 6.45 1.78
CA VAL A 77 -14.10 6.48 1.89
C VAL A 77 -13.48 7.85 1.58
N PHE A 78 -14.29 8.86 1.24
CA PHE A 78 -13.81 10.17 0.83
C PHE A 78 -12.86 10.82 1.85
N LYS A 79 -13.21 10.75 3.14
CA LYS A 79 -12.39 11.34 4.22
C LYS A 79 -11.01 10.69 4.32
N ASP A 80 -10.92 9.38 4.08
CA ASP A 80 -9.65 8.67 4.07
C ASP A 80 -8.79 9.07 2.88
N TYR A 81 -9.38 9.20 1.69
CA TYR A 81 -8.70 9.76 0.52
C TYR A 81 -8.21 11.18 0.76
N GLN A 82 -9.05 12.07 1.31
CA GLN A 82 -8.65 13.44 1.61
C GLN A 82 -7.46 13.49 2.57
N ARG A 83 -7.50 12.68 3.64
CA ARG A 83 -6.40 12.61 4.61
C ARG A 83 -5.10 12.16 3.96
N ILE A 84 -5.15 11.11 3.13
CA ILE A 84 -3.97 10.50 2.52
C ILE A 84 -3.40 11.37 1.39
N LEU A 85 -4.26 12.00 0.59
CA LEU A 85 -3.86 12.92 -0.49
C LEU A 85 -3.48 14.32 0.04
N SER A 86 -3.58 14.59 1.33
CA SER A 86 -3.09 15.84 1.94
C SER A 86 -1.58 15.75 2.18
N LEU A 87 -0.81 15.64 1.09
CA LEU A 87 0.65 15.53 1.14
C LEU A 87 1.24 16.86 1.63
N THR A 88 1.97 16.81 2.74
CA THR A 88 2.69 17.94 3.33
C THR A 88 4.18 17.65 3.31
N GLU A 89 5.02 18.60 3.74
CA GLU A 89 6.48 18.38 3.88
C GLU A 89 6.83 17.13 4.69
N LYS A 90 5.95 16.72 5.60
CA LYS A 90 6.10 15.48 6.40
C LYS A 90 6.17 14.22 5.54
N GLU A 91 5.61 14.20 4.33
CA GLU A 91 5.68 13.06 3.41
C GLU A 91 7.11 12.80 2.90
N PHE A 92 7.91 13.87 2.80
CA PHE A 92 9.29 13.81 2.29
C PHE A 92 10.33 13.56 3.41
N ALA A 93 9.92 13.67 4.67
CA ALA A 93 10.73 13.33 5.82
C ALA A 93 10.71 11.82 6.09
N TYR A 94 11.81 11.26 6.61
CA TYR A 94 11.96 9.83 6.87
C TYR A 94 10.84 9.26 7.76
N LYS A 95 10.28 10.10 8.66
CA LYS A 95 9.21 9.70 9.58
C LYS A 95 7.90 9.33 8.87
N SER A 96 7.73 9.67 7.59
CA SER A 96 6.52 9.35 6.84
C SER A 96 6.26 7.84 6.74
N VAL A 97 7.30 6.98 6.76
CA VAL A 97 7.11 5.52 6.67
C VAL A 97 6.29 4.95 7.83
N TYR A 98 6.35 5.56 9.01
CA TYR A 98 5.59 5.11 10.18
C TYR A 98 4.09 5.43 10.09
N SER A 99 3.70 6.25 9.11
CA SER A 99 2.29 6.48 8.77
C SER A 99 1.75 5.50 7.73
N LYS A 100 2.64 4.76 7.04
CA LYS A 100 2.27 3.82 5.98
C LYS A 100 1.83 2.48 6.57
N THR A 101 1.01 1.76 5.83
CA THR A 101 0.51 0.45 6.27
C THR A 101 1.55 -0.66 6.16
N GLY A 102 2.55 -0.48 5.27
CA GLY A 102 3.46 -1.54 4.85
C GLY A 102 2.84 -2.51 3.83
N GLY A 103 1.57 -2.31 3.45
CA GLY A 103 0.88 -3.10 2.43
C GLY A 103 0.39 -4.47 2.90
N VAL A 104 0.11 -5.36 1.94
CA VAL A 104 -0.51 -6.67 2.20
C VAL A 104 0.35 -7.55 3.12
N LEU A 105 1.68 -7.46 2.99
CA LEU A 105 2.63 -8.23 3.80
C LEU A 105 2.58 -7.86 5.29
N ASN A 106 2.02 -6.70 5.62
CA ASN A 106 1.97 -6.11 6.97
C ASN A 106 0.54 -5.87 7.47
N ILE A 107 -0.47 -6.50 6.83
CA ILE A 107 -1.89 -6.35 7.16
C ILE A 107 -2.22 -6.73 8.62
N PHE A 108 -1.48 -7.69 9.19
CA PHE A 108 -1.67 -8.15 10.58
C PHE A 108 -0.71 -7.51 11.58
N ASN A 109 0.27 -6.73 11.12
CA ASN A 109 1.18 -6.05 12.04
C ASN A 109 0.38 -5.01 12.84
N PRO A 110 0.72 -4.73 14.10
CA PRO A 110 0.18 -3.57 14.79
C PRO A 110 0.69 -2.27 14.15
N LYS A 111 0.15 -1.13 14.58
CA LYS A 111 0.65 0.19 14.19
C LYS A 111 2.12 0.34 14.61
N ILE A 112 2.99 0.46 13.61
CA ILE A 112 4.43 0.64 13.79
C ILE A 112 4.71 2.09 14.19
N ARG A 113 5.63 2.28 15.14
CA ARG A 113 6.05 3.60 15.64
C ARG A 113 7.56 3.72 15.56
N GLU A 114 8.07 4.93 15.39
CA GLU A 114 9.52 5.23 15.45
C GLU A 114 10.18 4.69 16.72
N SER A 115 9.45 4.70 17.85
CA SER A 115 9.93 4.13 19.10
C SER A 115 10.20 2.62 19.06
N MET A 116 9.70 1.89 18.05
CA MET A 116 9.93 0.46 17.84
C MET A 116 11.15 0.18 16.95
N ASP A 117 11.67 1.20 16.24
CA ASP A 117 12.79 1.04 15.30
C ASP A 117 14.14 1.10 16.02
N SER A 118 14.60 -0.06 16.49
CA SER A 118 15.90 -0.19 17.15
C SER A 118 17.07 0.02 16.18
N ASP A 119 16.89 -0.29 14.90
CA ASP A 119 17.94 -0.20 13.90
C ASP A 119 18.27 1.26 13.59
N LEU A 120 17.24 2.09 13.42
CA LEU A 120 17.40 3.52 13.25
C LEU A 120 18.02 4.18 14.49
N LYS A 121 17.56 3.83 15.70
CA LYS A 121 18.16 4.32 16.95
C LYS A 121 19.63 3.95 17.06
N THR A 122 19.98 2.73 16.67
CA THR A 122 21.37 2.26 16.66
C THR A 122 22.20 3.07 15.66
N LEU A 123 21.67 3.35 14.46
CA LEU A 123 22.33 4.18 13.48
C LEU A 123 22.51 5.63 13.96
N PHE A 124 21.49 6.23 14.57
CA PHE A 124 21.61 7.57 15.18
C PHE A 124 22.67 7.64 16.29
N SER A 125 22.90 6.55 17.04
CA SER A 125 23.96 6.52 18.04
C SER A 125 25.37 6.33 17.46
N ARG A 126 25.49 5.88 16.20
CA ARG A 126 26.77 5.53 15.54
C ARG A 126 27.22 6.53 14.49
N CYS A 127 26.30 7.24 13.87
CA CYS A 127 26.59 8.26 12.88
C CYS A 127 26.72 9.63 13.57
N GLU A 128 27.70 10.42 13.16
CA GLU A 128 27.85 11.81 13.64
C GLU A 128 26.71 12.71 13.12
N GLU A 129 26.24 12.44 11.91
CA GLU A 129 25.16 13.18 11.26
C GLU A 129 23.90 12.31 11.12
N GLU A 130 22.73 12.86 11.50
CA GLU A 130 21.43 12.18 11.34
C GLU A 130 21.13 11.83 9.88
N LYS A 131 21.51 12.71 8.94
CA LYS A 131 21.30 12.47 7.50
C LYS A 131 22.04 11.22 7.01
N GLU A 132 23.22 10.93 7.56
CA GLU A 132 23.97 9.72 7.23
C GLU A 132 23.29 8.46 7.78
N ALA A 133 22.79 8.52 9.02
CA ALA A 133 22.01 7.43 9.60
C ALA A 133 20.77 7.10 8.75
N ILE A 134 20.02 8.13 8.32
CA ILE A 134 18.83 7.97 7.48
C ILE A 134 19.21 7.39 6.11
N ARG A 135 20.32 7.85 5.50
CA ARG A 135 20.82 7.34 4.22
C ARG A 135 21.13 5.86 4.27
N LEU A 136 21.71 5.37 5.37
CA LEU A 136 21.99 3.94 5.56
C LEU A 136 20.71 3.16 5.88
N TRP A 137 19.88 3.71 6.77
CA TRP A 137 18.64 3.07 7.23
C TRP A 137 17.66 2.80 6.09
N LYS A 138 17.47 3.75 5.15
CA LYS A 138 16.45 3.62 4.11
C LYS A 138 16.60 2.39 3.19
N TYR A 139 17.80 1.81 3.12
CA TYR A 139 18.11 0.62 2.33
C TYR A 139 18.17 -0.68 3.14
N ARG A 140 18.10 -0.63 4.48
CA ARG A 140 18.18 -1.83 5.31
C ARG A 140 16.83 -2.53 5.39
N PRO A 141 16.74 -3.83 5.06
CA PRO A 141 15.57 -4.64 5.39
C PRO A 141 15.21 -4.49 6.86
N SER A 142 13.91 -4.43 7.16
CA SER A 142 13.43 -4.22 8.52
C SER A 142 12.33 -5.22 8.86
N GLU A 143 12.53 -5.92 9.98
CA GLU A 143 11.55 -6.89 10.51
C GLU A 143 10.19 -6.23 10.81
N LEU A 144 10.19 -4.91 11.09
CA LEU A 144 8.96 -4.15 11.34
C LEU A 144 8.01 -4.20 10.13
N TRP A 145 8.55 -4.25 8.92
CA TRP A 145 7.79 -4.22 7.67
C TRP A 145 7.94 -5.51 6.84
N SER A 146 8.13 -6.66 7.50
CA SER A 146 8.29 -7.96 6.84
C SER A 146 9.46 -7.96 5.86
N ASP A 147 10.62 -7.48 6.33
CA ASP A 147 11.89 -7.36 5.62
C ASP A 147 11.89 -6.38 4.44
N LEU A 148 10.84 -5.59 4.28
CA LEU A 148 10.86 -4.45 3.36
C LEU A 148 11.77 -3.35 3.91
N PRO A 149 12.71 -2.82 3.11
CA PRO A 149 13.47 -1.65 3.51
C PRO A 149 12.58 -0.40 3.52
N PRO A 150 12.86 0.60 4.37
CA PRO A 150 12.01 1.79 4.54
C PRO A 150 11.72 2.54 3.23
N LYS A 151 12.65 2.57 2.27
CA LYS A 151 12.39 3.18 0.95
C LYS A 151 11.23 2.55 0.20
N LEU A 152 11.04 1.23 0.30
CA LEU A 152 9.96 0.48 -0.35
C LEU A 152 8.66 0.57 0.44
N VAL A 153 8.74 0.81 1.75
CA VAL A 153 7.59 1.16 2.58
C VAL A 153 7.07 2.54 2.22
N TRP A 154 7.97 3.52 2.05
CA TRP A 154 7.64 4.88 1.60
C TRP A 154 7.04 4.90 0.20
N ALA A 155 7.64 4.14 -0.73
CA ALA A 155 7.15 4.02 -2.10
C ALA A 155 5.67 3.58 -2.13
N GLY A 156 5.31 2.59 -1.31
CA GLY A 156 3.96 2.01 -1.26
C GLY A 156 3.69 1.07 -2.44
N GLY A 157 2.58 0.31 -2.37
CA GLY A 157 2.19 -0.64 -3.41
C GLY A 157 1.59 0.00 -4.66
N GLY A 158 1.32 -0.80 -5.69
CA GLY A 158 0.67 -0.38 -6.94
C GLY A 158 -0.45 -1.32 -7.36
N ASN A 159 -0.58 -1.56 -8.67
CA ASN A 159 -1.65 -2.38 -9.21
C ASN A 159 -1.51 -3.86 -8.82
N ILE A 160 -0.30 -4.41 -8.89
CA ILE A 160 0.00 -5.82 -8.57
C ILE A 160 -0.30 -6.07 -7.09
N GLU A 161 0.21 -5.24 -6.19
CA GLU A 161 -0.06 -5.39 -4.76
C GLU A 161 -1.55 -5.24 -4.42
N ARG A 162 -2.28 -4.37 -5.13
CA ARG A 162 -3.74 -4.24 -4.98
C ARG A 162 -4.48 -5.51 -5.39
N GLU A 163 -4.13 -6.11 -6.52
CA GLU A 163 -4.74 -7.36 -6.99
C GLU A 163 -4.41 -8.52 -6.04
N LEU A 164 -3.14 -8.61 -5.62
CA LEU A 164 -2.67 -9.57 -4.63
C LEU A 164 -3.35 -9.42 -3.28
N PHE A 165 -3.65 -8.19 -2.85
CA PHE A 165 -4.41 -7.94 -1.64
C PHE A 165 -5.82 -8.56 -1.71
N LEU A 166 -6.51 -8.41 -2.86
CA LEU A 166 -7.81 -9.02 -3.07
C LEU A 166 -7.73 -10.55 -3.10
N ASP A 167 -6.75 -11.10 -3.82
CA ASP A 167 -6.49 -12.55 -3.87
C ASP A 167 -6.24 -13.14 -2.48
N PHE A 168 -5.33 -12.52 -1.70
CA PHE A 168 -5.05 -12.95 -0.34
C PHE A 168 -6.29 -12.85 0.55
N SER A 169 -7.07 -11.77 0.45
CA SER A 169 -8.27 -11.59 1.27
C SER A 169 -9.34 -12.66 0.97
N GLN A 170 -9.49 -13.05 -0.29
CA GLN A 170 -10.35 -14.16 -0.70
C GLN A 170 -9.80 -15.52 -0.25
N TYR A 171 -8.49 -15.74 -0.37
CA TYR A 171 -7.81 -16.93 0.12
C TYR A 171 -8.03 -17.09 1.63
N LEU A 172 -7.71 -16.05 2.42
CA LEU A 172 -7.88 -16.06 3.86
C LEU A 172 -9.32 -16.35 4.26
N THR A 173 -10.28 -15.67 3.64
CA THR A 173 -11.70 -15.88 3.90
C THR A 173 -12.10 -17.34 3.69
N ARG A 174 -11.61 -17.99 2.62
CA ARG A 174 -11.85 -19.43 2.39
C ARG A 174 -11.22 -20.30 3.48
N MET A 175 -10.02 -19.96 3.94
CA MET A 175 -9.27 -20.74 4.93
C MET A 175 -9.79 -20.63 6.37
N VAL A 176 -10.49 -19.54 6.69
CA VAL A 176 -11.03 -19.28 8.05
C VAL A 176 -12.55 -19.41 8.12
N ARG A 177 -13.25 -19.43 6.98
CA ARG A 177 -14.70 -19.60 6.94
C ARG A 177 -15.09 -20.93 7.58
N ARG A 178 -15.92 -20.85 8.63
CA ARG A 178 -16.41 -21.99 9.45
C ARG A 178 -15.36 -22.64 10.35
N LYS A 179 -14.19 -22.01 10.55
CA LYS A 179 -13.31 -22.42 11.64
C LYS A 179 -13.81 -21.84 12.95
N GLU A 180 -13.95 -22.70 13.95
CA GLU A 180 -14.02 -22.30 15.34
C GLU A 180 -12.60 -22.21 15.86
N PHE A 181 -12.32 -21.18 16.67
CA PHE A 181 -11.01 -20.98 17.28
C PHE A 181 -11.16 -21.14 18.78
N ASP A 182 -10.35 -22.02 19.36
CA ASP A 182 -10.37 -22.29 20.80
C ASP A 182 -9.87 -21.08 21.60
N THR A 183 -8.96 -20.29 21.02
CA THR A 183 -8.43 -19.07 21.64
C THR A 183 -8.33 -17.89 20.67
N ARG A 184 -8.28 -16.67 21.24
CA ARG A 184 -7.96 -15.45 20.48
C ARG A 184 -6.56 -15.50 19.85
N GLY A 185 -5.62 -16.21 20.48
CA GLY A 185 -4.28 -16.42 19.95
C GLY A 185 -4.32 -17.21 18.64
N ASP A 186 -5.08 -18.29 18.61
CA ASP A 186 -5.23 -19.15 17.41
C ASP A 186 -5.90 -18.40 16.25
N ALA A 187 -6.88 -17.56 16.57
CA ALA A 187 -7.53 -16.68 15.62
C ALA A 187 -6.58 -15.65 14.99
N LEU A 188 -5.47 -15.30 15.65
CA LEU A 188 -4.44 -14.38 15.13
C LEU A 188 -3.31 -15.11 14.40
N ILE A 189 -2.80 -16.20 14.98
CA ILE A 189 -1.68 -16.97 14.42
C ILE A 189 -2.08 -17.61 13.10
N THR A 190 -3.32 -18.11 12.98
CA THR A 190 -3.78 -18.78 11.76
C THR A 190 -3.74 -17.88 10.52
N PRO A 191 -4.30 -16.66 10.54
CA PRO A 191 -4.14 -15.69 9.43
C PRO A 191 -2.69 -15.32 9.12
N ILE A 192 -1.85 -15.14 10.13
CA ILE A 192 -0.42 -14.82 9.93
C ILE A 192 0.28 -15.97 9.22
N ARG A 193 0.08 -17.21 9.67
CA ARG A 193 0.64 -18.40 9.01
C ARG A 193 0.18 -18.49 7.55
N ASN A 194 -1.13 -18.31 7.31
CA ASN A 194 -1.68 -18.32 5.96
C ASN A 194 -1.04 -17.24 5.06
N LEU A 195 -0.76 -16.04 5.59
CA LEU A 195 -0.05 -14.99 4.86
C LEU A 195 1.38 -15.40 4.52
N ARG A 196 2.12 -15.95 5.49
CA ARG A 196 3.51 -16.39 5.30
C ARG A 196 3.63 -17.56 4.32
N GLU A 197 2.66 -18.45 4.31
CA GLU A 197 2.58 -19.52 3.30
C GLU A 197 2.22 -18.95 1.92
N TRP A 198 1.13 -18.18 1.82
CA TRP A 198 0.62 -17.65 0.55
C TRP A 198 1.66 -16.76 -0.16
N GLN A 199 2.38 -15.91 0.57
CA GLN A 199 3.31 -14.94 -0.03
C GLN A 199 4.52 -15.62 -0.73
N LEU A 200 4.78 -16.90 -0.43
CA LEU A 200 5.89 -17.67 -0.97
C LEU A 200 5.49 -18.62 -2.11
N GLN A 201 4.19 -18.81 -2.35
CA GLN A 201 3.72 -19.71 -3.41
C GLN A 201 3.61 -18.99 -4.75
N PRO A 202 3.94 -19.63 -5.88
CA PRO A 202 3.68 -19.11 -7.23
C PRO A 202 2.24 -18.61 -7.39
N ASN A 203 2.06 -17.38 -7.88
CA ASN A 203 0.74 -16.78 -8.08
C ASN A 203 0.51 -16.40 -9.55
N LYS A 204 -0.69 -16.68 -10.08
CA LYS A 204 -1.06 -16.37 -11.47
C LYS A 204 -1.08 -14.88 -11.77
N ILE A 205 -1.48 -14.05 -10.81
CA ILE A 205 -1.45 -12.57 -10.91
C ILE A 205 -0.03 -12.10 -11.21
N CYS A 206 0.96 -12.77 -10.61
CA CYS A 206 2.37 -12.45 -10.75
C CYS A 206 3.08 -13.26 -11.83
N SER A 207 2.37 -13.80 -12.82
CA SER A 207 2.94 -14.63 -13.89
C SER A 207 3.78 -15.81 -13.37
N GLY A 208 3.36 -16.42 -12.25
CA GLY A 208 4.06 -17.55 -11.63
C GLY A 208 5.14 -17.16 -10.62
N MET A 209 5.44 -15.88 -10.45
CA MET A 209 6.31 -15.41 -9.37
C MET A 209 5.61 -15.51 -8.01
N ALA A 210 6.37 -15.66 -6.93
CA ALA A 210 5.85 -15.55 -5.57
C ALA A 210 5.37 -14.11 -5.29
N PRO A 211 4.22 -13.90 -4.62
CA PRO A 211 3.69 -12.57 -4.31
C PRO A 211 4.71 -11.62 -3.68
N ILE A 212 5.53 -12.09 -2.73
CA ILE A 212 6.54 -11.25 -2.08
C ILE A 212 7.54 -10.64 -3.07
N ALA A 213 8.02 -11.44 -4.03
CA ALA A 213 8.98 -10.99 -5.03
C ALA A 213 8.34 -10.01 -6.02
N ALA A 214 7.08 -10.25 -6.40
CA ALA A 214 6.34 -9.36 -7.27
C ALA A 214 6.04 -8.00 -6.60
N ILE A 215 5.70 -8.02 -5.31
CA ILE A 215 5.48 -6.80 -4.52
C ILE A 215 6.79 -6.00 -4.39
N ILE A 216 7.91 -6.66 -4.10
CA ILE A 216 9.21 -5.98 -4.02
C ILE A 216 9.54 -5.31 -5.35
N LYS A 217 9.41 -6.05 -6.47
CA LYS A 217 9.67 -5.52 -7.81
C LYS A 217 8.79 -4.32 -8.15
N GLU A 218 7.48 -4.42 -7.92
CA GLU A 218 6.56 -3.28 -8.17
C GLU A 218 6.95 -2.05 -7.34
N ARG A 219 7.30 -2.25 -6.06
CA ARG A 219 7.69 -1.15 -5.18
C ARG A 219 9.01 -0.52 -5.57
N GLU A 220 9.94 -1.29 -6.14
CA GLU A 220 11.18 -0.76 -6.73
C GLU A 220 10.88 0.13 -7.93
N GLU A 221 10.03 -0.31 -8.85
CA GLU A 221 9.60 0.50 -10.02
C GLU A 221 8.90 1.80 -9.59
N ILE A 222 8.03 1.73 -8.57
CA ILE A 222 7.36 2.91 -8.00
C ILE A 222 8.37 3.84 -7.32
N TYR A 223 9.32 3.28 -6.56
CA TYR A 223 10.38 4.05 -5.89
C TYR A 223 11.23 4.81 -6.91
N GLU A 224 11.65 4.15 -7.99
CA GLU A 224 12.44 4.74 -9.06
C GLU A 224 11.67 5.88 -9.74
N ARG A 225 10.40 5.65 -10.10
CA ARG A 225 9.54 6.67 -10.68
C ARG A 225 9.37 7.89 -9.78
N LYS A 226 9.03 7.69 -8.50
CA LYS A 226 8.91 8.78 -7.52
C LYS A 226 10.21 9.53 -7.34
N SER A 227 11.33 8.81 -7.26
CA SER A 227 12.66 9.41 -7.06
C SER A 227 13.06 10.27 -8.25
N ALA A 228 12.83 9.80 -9.48
CA ALA A 228 13.07 10.57 -10.69
C ALA A 228 12.21 11.84 -10.71
N PHE A 229 10.90 11.69 -10.46
CA PHE A 229 9.96 12.81 -10.40
C PHE A 229 10.36 13.88 -9.36
N LEU A 230 10.74 13.48 -8.15
CA LEU A 230 11.15 14.44 -7.10
C LEU A 230 12.46 15.15 -7.46
N LYS A 231 13.42 14.44 -8.08
CA LYS A 231 14.67 15.03 -8.58
C LYS A 231 14.42 16.06 -9.68
N GLU A 232 13.59 15.71 -10.66
CA GLU A 232 13.22 16.60 -11.78
C GLU A 232 12.52 17.87 -11.31
N ASN A 233 11.78 17.81 -10.20
CA ASN A 233 11.06 18.94 -9.63
C ASN A 233 11.81 19.61 -8.46
N HIS A 234 13.07 19.25 -8.22
CA HIS A 234 13.92 19.82 -7.16
C HIS A 234 13.30 19.77 -5.75
N ILE A 235 12.65 18.66 -5.40
CA ILE A 235 12.01 18.46 -4.10
C ILE A 235 12.96 17.66 -3.20
N GLU A 236 13.39 18.25 -2.08
CA GLU A 236 14.20 17.55 -1.07
C GLU A 236 13.36 16.45 -0.39
N CYS A 237 13.92 15.24 -0.32
CA CYS A 237 13.27 14.08 0.27
C CYS A 237 14.33 13.13 0.84
N ASP A 238 14.15 12.68 2.08
CA ASP A 238 15.09 11.79 2.78
C ASP A 238 15.28 10.45 2.04
N PHE A 239 14.29 10.04 1.23
CA PHE A 239 14.30 8.79 0.48
C PHE A 239 15.02 8.86 -0.87
N VAL A 240 15.30 10.04 -1.41
CA VAL A 240 15.76 10.27 -2.80
C VAL A 240 17.26 10.55 -2.89
#